data_AF-A0A950NLW3-F1
#
_entry.id   AF-A0A950NLW3-F1
#
_cell.length_a   1.000
_cell.length_b   1.000
_cell.length_c   1.000
_cell.angle_alpha   90.00
_cell.angle_beta   90.00
_cell.angle_gamma   90.00
#
_symmetry.space_group_name_H-M   'P 1'
#
loop_
_entity.id
_entity.type
_entity.pdbx_description
1 polymer ?
#
loop_
_entity_poly.entity_id
_entity_poly.type
_entity_poly.pdbx_seq_one_letter_code
_entity_poly.pdbx_strand_id
1 'polypeptide(L)'
;MTRIEGEDFRRLFEQEAATRLPRLAQQLLELERHETDAELLASVFREAHTIKGAAAVVGLDDASRVAHALEDVLDDVRHGRRAVTPALIDISLTVVDGLTAMIPRLIAGEDCGTDADALEAVLRDGASRATTDAFPPVDAGSATRPARRSSPPPENAPRRRLQDMDTIAVPVSRLDDLVRLVGESAAAHLRVGRVLADRLDVDPGTVAEYHELSRVLNELQERTMRARMVPVATITDQLHRAVQDLSRSLEKHAVLEVRGGDTELDRGMLQQLADPLLHLVRNAMDHGIEPPEERAGAGKPPEATIRLHAMQLGSR
;
A
#
# COMPACT_ATOMS: atom_id res chain seq x y z
N MET A 1 -9.09 -21.64 -27.05
CA MET A 1 -9.61 -21.67 -25.68
C MET A 1 -10.55 -22.86 -25.56
N THR A 2 -10.00 -24.01 -25.18
CA THR A 2 -10.78 -25.24 -25.00
C THR A 2 -11.73 -25.05 -23.83
N ARG A 3 -12.92 -25.67 -23.87
CA ARG A 3 -13.96 -25.55 -22.83
C ARG A 3 -13.45 -25.81 -21.40
N ILE A 4 -12.41 -26.64 -21.27
CA ILE A 4 -11.74 -27.02 -20.02
C ILE A 4 -10.84 -25.88 -19.48
N GLU A 5 -10.19 -25.09 -20.34
CA GLU A 5 -9.35 -23.95 -19.92
C GLU A 5 -10.21 -22.83 -19.32
N GLY A 6 -11.38 -22.55 -19.91
CA GLY A 6 -12.30 -21.51 -19.43
C GLY A 6 -12.94 -21.82 -18.07
N GLU A 7 -13.22 -23.09 -17.78
CA GLU A 7 -13.74 -23.52 -16.47
C GLU A 7 -12.68 -23.40 -15.36
N ASP A 8 -11.40 -23.68 -15.68
CA ASP A 8 -10.29 -23.53 -14.74
C ASP A 8 -10.03 -22.05 -14.37
N PHE A 9 -10.11 -21.12 -15.33
CA PHE A 9 -9.97 -19.69 -15.07
C PHE A 9 -11.13 -19.12 -14.24
N ARG A 10 -12.36 -19.57 -14.50
CA ARG A 10 -13.55 -19.17 -13.73
C ARG A 10 -13.46 -19.59 -12.27
N ARG A 11 -13.00 -20.81 -11.97
CA ARG A 11 -12.78 -21.27 -10.60
C ARG A 11 -11.68 -20.51 -9.86
N LEU A 12 -10.59 -20.15 -10.55
CA LEU A 12 -9.54 -19.33 -9.96
C LEU A 12 -10.08 -17.94 -9.61
N PHE A 13 -10.85 -17.34 -10.52
CA PHE A 13 -11.53 -16.06 -10.26
C PHE A 13 -12.49 -16.16 -9.08
N GLU A 14 -13.25 -17.24 -8.94
CA GLU A 14 -14.15 -17.46 -7.79
C GLU A 14 -13.39 -17.40 -6.45
N GLN A 15 -12.26 -18.10 -6.36
CA GLN A 15 -11.43 -18.12 -5.14
C GLN A 15 -10.83 -16.74 -4.83
N GLU A 16 -10.42 -16.01 -5.86
CA GLU A 16 -9.90 -14.66 -5.73
C GLU A 16 -11.00 -13.69 -5.28
N ALA A 17 -12.18 -13.74 -5.91
CA ALA A 17 -13.33 -12.93 -5.56
C ALA A 17 -13.80 -13.21 -4.11
N ALA A 18 -13.82 -14.48 -3.69
CA ALA A 18 -14.16 -14.89 -2.33
C ALA A 18 -13.19 -14.35 -1.26
N THR A 19 -11.97 -13.95 -1.67
CA THR A 19 -11.00 -13.32 -0.77
C THR A 19 -11.08 -11.79 -0.84
N ARG A 20 -11.25 -11.23 -2.04
CA ARG A 20 -11.24 -9.78 -2.27
C ARG A 20 -12.51 -9.08 -1.83
N LEU A 21 -13.70 -9.66 -2.08
CA LEU A 21 -14.97 -9.03 -1.74
C LEU A 21 -15.14 -8.80 -0.22
N PRO A 22 -14.81 -9.76 0.67
CA PRO A 22 -14.84 -9.51 2.11
C PRO A 22 -13.86 -8.41 2.55
N ARG A 23 -12.68 -8.35 1.93
CA ARG A 23 -11.68 -7.31 2.20
C ARG A 23 -12.20 -5.94 1.76
N LEU A 24 -12.79 -5.86 0.58
CA LEU A 24 -13.41 -4.63 0.06
C LEU A 24 -14.53 -4.16 1.00
N ALA A 25 -15.39 -5.06 1.49
CA ALA A 25 -16.42 -4.73 2.47
C ALA A 25 -15.83 -4.16 3.77
N GLN A 26 -14.77 -4.77 4.32
CA GLN A 26 -14.10 -4.26 5.50
C GLN A 26 -13.52 -2.85 5.26
N GLN A 27 -12.88 -2.62 4.12
CA GLN A 27 -12.29 -1.33 3.79
C GLN A 27 -13.34 -0.23 3.56
N LEU A 28 -14.52 -0.59 3.03
CA LEU A 28 -15.66 0.33 2.92
C LEU A 28 -16.18 0.76 4.30
N LEU A 29 -16.27 -0.17 5.25
CA LEU A 29 -16.63 0.14 6.64
C LEU A 29 -15.57 1.00 7.35
N GLU A 30 -14.29 0.76 7.08
CA GLU A 30 -13.21 1.61 7.58
C GLU A 30 -13.28 3.02 6.98
N LEU A 31 -13.67 3.13 5.70
CA LEU A 31 -13.80 4.41 5.00
C LEU A 31 -14.92 5.28 5.58
N GLU A 32 -15.99 4.66 6.09
CA GLU A 32 -17.06 5.36 6.82
C GLU A 32 -16.53 6.09 8.08
N ARG A 33 -15.53 5.52 8.75
CA ARG A 33 -14.95 6.10 9.97
C ARG A 33 -13.84 7.10 9.68
N HIS A 34 -13.26 7.03 8.48
CA HIS A 34 -12.10 7.79 8.04
C HIS A 34 -12.33 8.37 6.63
N GLU A 35 -13.39 9.18 6.49
CA GLU A 35 -13.96 9.68 5.23
C GLU A 35 -12.96 10.43 4.32
N THR A 36 -11.88 10.97 4.87
CA THR A 36 -10.85 11.74 4.14
C THR A 36 -9.53 10.98 3.95
N ASP A 37 -9.47 9.69 4.29
CA ASP A 37 -8.28 8.88 4.10
C ASP A 37 -8.09 8.52 2.62
N ALA A 38 -7.24 9.30 1.94
CA ALA A 38 -6.93 9.11 0.54
C ALA A 38 -6.22 7.79 0.23
N GLU A 39 -5.48 7.21 1.18
CA GLU A 39 -4.82 5.91 0.99
C GLU A 39 -5.83 4.77 1.05
N LEU A 40 -6.75 4.82 2.02
CA LEU A 40 -7.84 3.87 2.15
C LEU A 40 -8.77 3.91 0.94
N LEU A 41 -9.16 5.11 0.49
CA LEU A 41 -9.98 5.30 -0.71
C LEU A 41 -9.29 4.76 -1.97
N ALA A 42 -7.98 5.00 -2.13
CA ALA A 42 -7.22 4.42 -3.23
C ALA A 42 -7.17 2.89 -3.16
N SER A 43 -7.14 2.32 -1.96
CA SER A 43 -7.16 0.87 -1.74
C SER A 43 -8.49 0.23 -2.15
N VAL A 44 -9.61 0.79 -1.69
CA VAL A 44 -10.98 0.37 -2.05
C VAL A 44 -11.18 0.43 -3.57
N PHE A 45 -10.76 1.53 -4.21
CA PHE A 45 -10.85 1.69 -5.66
C PHE A 45 -10.06 0.60 -6.42
N ARG A 46 -8.84 0.29 -5.98
CA ARG A 46 -8.02 -0.76 -6.63
C ARG A 46 -8.63 -2.15 -6.52
N GLU A 47 -9.23 -2.49 -5.39
CA GLU A 47 -9.90 -3.79 -5.22
C GLU A 47 -11.10 -3.89 -6.18
N ALA A 48 -11.95 -2.86 -6.26
CA ALA A 48 -13.06 -2.80 -7.23
C ALA A 48 -12.57 -2.93 -8.69
N HIS A 49 -11.52 -2.18 -9.06
CA HIS A 49 -10.92 -2.22 -10.39
C HIS A 49 -10.36 -3.61 -10.75
N THR A 50 -9.73 -4.28 -9.77
CA THR A 50 -9.16 -5.62 -9.95
C THR A 50 -10.26 -6.66 -10.17
N ILE A 51 -11.36 -6.59 -9.40
CA ILE A 51 -12.52 -7.47 -9.57
C ILE A 51 -13.16 -7.26 -10.95
N LYS A 52 -13.34 -6.01 -11.40
CA LYS A 52 -13.85 -5.69 -12.74
C LYS A 52 -13.00 -6.32 -13.85
N GLY A 53 -11.68 -6.12 -13.77
CA GLY A 53 -10.73 -6.61 -14.77
C GLY A 53 -10.70 -8.14 -14.82
N ALA A 54 -10.65 -8.80 -13.66
CA ALA A 54 -10.66 -10.25 -13.57
C ALA A 54 -11.97 -10.85 -14.11
N ALA A 55 -13.12 -10.28 -13.76
CA ALA A 55 -14.42 -10.70 -14.28
C ALA A 55 -14.52 -10.59 -15.81
N ALA A 56 -13.99 -9.51 -16.39
CA ALA A 56 -13.94 -9.33 -17.85
C ALA A 56 -13.06 -10.38 -18.54
N VAL A 57 -11.90 -10.70 -17.96
CA VAL A 57 -10.97 -11.70 -18.52
C VAL A 57 -11.60 -13.10 -18.54
N VAL A 58 -12.39 -13.46 -17.53
CA VAL A 58 -13.06 -14.77 -17.46
C VAL A 58 -14.42 -14.83 -18.17
N GLY A 59 -14.81 -13.71 -18.81
CA GLY A 59 -16.05 -13.59 -19.57
C GLY A 59 -17.31 -13.67 -18.70
N LEU A 60 -17.26 -13.09 -17.49
CA LEU A 60 -18.41 -12.93 -16.61
C LEU A 60 -18.89 -11.47 -16.70
N ASP A 61 -19.53 -11.15 -17.83
CA ASP A 61 -19.84 -9.76 -18.20
C ASP A 61 -20.73 -9.06 -17.18
N ASP A 62 -21.75 -9.75 -16.65
CA ASP A 62 -22.65 -9.21 -15.62
C ASP A 62 -21.90 -8.77 -14.34
N ALA A 63 -20.97 -9.61 -13.85
CA ALA A 63 -20.12 -9.27 -12.71
C ALA A 63 -19.17 -8.11 -13.03
N SER A 64 -18.63 -8.07 -14.25
CA SER A 64 -17.77 -6.97 -14.69
C SER A 64 -18.53 -5.64 -14.73
N ARG A 65 -19.77 -5.63 -15.22
CA ARG A 65 -20.61 -4.41 -15.25
C ARG A 65 -20.92 -3.89 -13.85
N VAL A 66 -21.33 -4.77 -12.93
CA VAL A 66 -21.63 -4.37 -11.54
C VAL A 66 -20.39 -3.84 -10.83
N ALA A 67 -19.23 -4.50 -10.98
CA ALA A 67 -17.97 -4.03 -10.42
C ALA A 67 -17.53 -2.67 -11.00
N HIS A 68 -17.78 -2.45 -12.29
CA HIS A 68 -17.54 -1.15 -12.94
C HIS A 68 -18.43 -0.06 -12.38
N ALA A 69 -19.73 -0.32 -12.18
CA ALA A 69 -20.65 0.65 -11.60
C ALA A 69 -20.23 1.04 -10.16
N LEU A 70 -19.73 0.08 -9.37
CA LEU A 70 -19.16 0.36 -8.06
C LEU A 70 -17.88 1.21 -8.16
N GLU A 71 -16.99 0.88 -9.11
CA GLU A 71 -15.76 1.64 -9.37
C GLU A 71 -16.04 3.09 -9.75
N ASP A 72 -17.06 3.35 -10.58
CA ASP A 72 -17.45 4.70 -11.00
C ASP A 72 -17.91 5.55 -9.81
N VAL A 73 -18.71 4.97 -8.91
CA VAL A 73 -19.16 5.64 -7.69
C VAL A 73 -17.98 5.98 -6.77
N LEU A 74 -17.01 5.06 -6.64
CA LEU A 74 -15.79 5.29 -5.86
C LEU A 74 -14.86 6.31 -6.53
N ASP A 75 -14.85 6.38 -7.86
CA ASP A 75 -14.08 7.38 -8.60
C ASP A 75 -14.62 8.80 -8.37
N ASP A 76 -15.94 8.95 -8.29
CA ASP A 76 -16.57 10.22 -7.92
C ASP A 76 -16.16 10.69 -6.53
N VAL A 77 -16.10 9.77 -5.56
CA VAL A 77 -15.59 10.06 -4.21
C VAL A 77 -14.12 10.48 -4.27
N ARG A 78 -13.30 9.74 -5.02
CA ARG A 78 -11.86 10.01 -5.18
C ARG A 78 -11.55 11.39 -5.74
N HIS A 79 -12.39 11.89 -6.64
CA HIS A 79 -12.24 13.22 -7.22
C HIS A 79 -12.99 14.32 -6.45
N GLY A 80 -13.58 14.00 -5.30
CA GLY A 80 -14.35 14.96 -4.49
C GLY A 80 -15.65 15.42 -5.15
N ARG A 81 -16.14 14.70 -6.17
CA ARG A 81 -17.46 14.95 -6.78
C ARG A 81 -18.60 14.45 -5.89
N ARG A 82 -18.29 13.60 -4.90
CA ARG A 82 -19.22 12.93 -3.99
C ARG A 82 -18.57 12.77 -2.61
N ALA A 83 -19.33 12.99 -1.55
CA ALA A 83 -18.87 12.77 -0.17
C ALA A 83 -19.05 11.30 0.25
N VAL A 84 -18.19 10.81 1.14
CA VAL A 84 -18.41 9.54 1.84
C VAL A 84 -19.53 9.76 2.85
N THR A 85 -20.59 8.96 2.77
CA THR A 85 -21.71 9.02 3.72
C THR A 85 -22.10 7.60 4.14
N PRO A 86 -22.69 7.40 5.32
CA PRO A 86 -23.19 6.09 5.75
C PRO A 86 -24.10 5.43 4.70
N ALA A 87 -25.01 6.21 4.11
CA ALA A 87 -25.88 5.72 3.04
C ALA A 87 -25.10 5.23 1.82
N LEU A 88 -24.05 5.94 1.40
CA LEU A 88 -23.20 5.52 0.28
C LEU A 88 -22.45 4.21 0.60
N ILE A 89 -21.95 4.08 1.83
CA ILE A 89 -21.27 2.87 2.29
C ILE A 89 -22.24 1.70 2.32
N ASP A 90 -23.44 1.86 2.89
CA ASP A 90 -24.49 0.83 2.91
C ASP A 90 -24.88 0.35 1.50
N ILE A 91 -25.03 1.28 0.56
CA ILE A 91 -25.31 0.97 -0.85
C ILE A 91 -24.15 0.20 -1.46
N SER A 92 -22.91 0.61 -1.20
CA SER A 92 -21.70 -0.04 -1.71
C SER A 92 -21.56 -1.47 -1.14
N LEU A 93 -21.84 -1.66 0.15
CA LEU A 93 -21.84 -2.97 0.79
C LEU A 93 -22.92 -3.89 0.23
N THR A 94 -24.13 -3.36 -0.01
CA THR A 94 -25.21 -4.10 -0.67
C THR A 94 -24.77 -4.65 -2.04
N VAL A 95 -23.97 -3.88 -2.78
CA VAL A 95 -23.44 -4.30 -4.08
C VAL A 95 -22.34 -5.34 -3.94
N VAL A 96 -21.46 -5.19 -2.96
CA VAL A 96 -20.42 -6.19 -2.65
C VAL A 96 -21.04 -7.53 -2.26
N ASP A 97 -22.11 -7.52 -1.47
CA ASP A 97 -22.89 -8.72 -1.12
C ASP A 97 -23.57 -9.31 -2.36
N GLY A 98 -24.13 -8.46 -3.23
CA GLY A 98 -24.70 -8.86 -4.52
C GLY A 98 -23.68 -9.55 -5.43
N LEU A 99 -22.48 -8.98 -5.56
CA LEU A 99 -21.36 -9.59 -6.29
C LEU A 99 -20.95 -10.95 -5.69
N THR A 100 -20.89 -11.02 -4.35
CA THR A 100 -20.54 -12.25 -3.62
C THR A 100 -21.53 -13.38 -3.90
N ALA A 101 -22.83 -13.06 -3.98
CA ALA A 101 -23.87 -14.03 -4.30
C ALA A 101 -23.95 -14.37 -5.80
N MET A 102 -23.67 -13.39 -6.68
CA MET A 102 -23.83 -13.51 -8.13
C MET A 102 -22.70 -14.31 -8.79
N ILE A 103 -21.45 -14.14 -8.35
CA ILE A 103 -20.28 -14.76 -9.01
C ILE A 103 -20.37 -16.30 -9.08
N PRO A 104 -20.69 -17.04 -8.00
CA PRO A 104 -20.82 -18.50 -8.07
C PRO A 104 -21.93 -18.96 -9.04
N ARG A 105 -23.04 -18.21 -9.10
CA ARG A 105 -24.19 -18.50 -9.98
C ARG A 105 -23.84 -18.31 -11.45
N LEU A 106 -23.16 -17.22 -11.78
CA LEU A 106 -22.62 -16.96 -13.11
C LEU A 106 -21.63 -18.03 -13.56
N ILE A 107 -20.79 -18.52 -12.65
CA ILE A 107 -19.85 -19.63 -12.92
C ILE A 107 -20.60 -20.94 -13.18
N ALA A 108 -21.69 -21.20 -12.46
CA ALA A 108 -22.59 -22.32 -12.68
C ALA A 108 -23.41 -22.20 -13.99
N GLY A 109 -23.33 -21.05 -14.68
CA GLY A 109 -24.01 -20.79 -15.95
C GLY A 109 -25.44 -20.28 -15.80
N GLU A 110 -25.81 -19.78 -14.62
CA GLU A 110 -27.07 -19.07 -14.43
C GLU A 110 -27.04 -17.69 -15.11
N ASP A 111 -28.17 -17.27 -15.65
CA ASP A 111 -28.37 -15.90 -16.12
C ASP A 111 -28.65 -15.00 -14.91
N CYS A 112 -27.79 -14.00 -14.70
CA CYS A 112 -27.92 -13.03 -13.61
C CYS A 112 -28.12 -11.60 -14.13
N GLY A 113 -28.53 -11.42 -15.40
CA GLY A 113 -28.70 -10.10 -16.00
C GLY A 113 -29.65 -9.19 -15.20
N THR A 114 -30.78 -9.72 -14.73
CA THR A 114 -31.75 -8.96 -13.92
C THR A 114 -31.19 -8.58 -12.54
N ASP A 115 -30.38 -9.46 -11.93
CA ASP A 115 -29.73 -9.18 -10.66
C ASP A 115 -28.67 -8.08 -10.83
N ALA A 116 -27.88 -8.16 -11.90
CA ALA A 116 -26.90 -7.12 -12.26
C ALA A 116 -27.56 -5.77 -12.51
N ASP A 117 -28.65 -5.73 -13.28
CA ASP A 117 -29.41 -4.51 -13.56
C ASP A 117 -29.96 -3.87 -12.27
N ALA A 118 -30.45 -4.71 -11.33
CA ALA A 118 -30.94 -4.24 -10.03
C ALA A 118 -29.82 -3.64 -9.18
N LEU A 119 -28.64 -4.27 -9.13
CA LEU A 119 -27.49 -3.76 -8.39
C LEU A 119 -26.95 -2.44 -8.97
N GLU A 120 -26.89 -2.33 -10.30
CA GLU A 120 -26.53 -1.09 -10.98
C GLU A 120 -27.54 0.03 -10.71
N ALA A 121 -28.84 -0.28 -10.72
CA ALA A 121 -29.88 0.68 -10.39
C ALA A 121 -29.78 1.16 -8.94
N VAL A 122 -29.51 0.26 -7.99
CA VAL A 122 -29.29 0.60 -6.59
C VAL A 122 -28.11 1.57 -6.42
N LEU A 123 -26.99 1.32 -7.10
CA LEU A 123 -25.85 2.24 -7.11
C LEU A 123 -26.23 3.60 -7.68
N ARG A 124 -26.88 3.63 -8.84
CA ARG A 124 -27.22 4.88 -9.55
C ARG A 124 -28.23 5.73 -8.78
N ASP A 125 -29.30 5.12 -8.27
CA ASP A 125 -30.39 5.81 -7.57
C ASP A 125 -29.97 6.22 -6.15
N GLY A 126 -29.24 5.33 -5.46
CA GLY A 126 -28.66 5.62 -4.16
C GLY A 126 -27.60 6.72 -4.23
N ALA A 127 -26.81 6.73 -5.32
CA ALA A 127 -25.87 7.80 -5.62
C ALA A 127 -26.58 9.14 -5.89
N SER A 128 -27.75 9.16 -6.52
CA SER A 128 -28.52 10.41 -6.73
C SER A 128 -29.15 10.98 -5.45
N ARG A 129 -29.49 10.13 -4.47
CA ARG A 129 -30.09 10.57 -3.19
C ARG A 129 -29.07 11.04 -2.16
N ALA A 130 -27.84 10.52 -2.22
CA ALA A 130 -26.74 10.98 -1.36
C ALA A 130 -26.23 12.39 -1.74
N THR A 131 -26.50 12.87 -2.96
CA THR A 131 -26.16 14.25 -3.39
C THR A 131 -27.13 15.32 -2.90
N THR A 132 -28.29 14.94 -2.34
CA THR A 132 -29.32 15.90 -1.89
C THR A 132 -29.21 16.39 -0.44
N ASP A 133 -28.26 15.90 0.35
CA ASP A 133 -28.05 16.33 1.74
C ASP A 133 -26.80 17.23 1.94
N ALA A 134 -26.30 17.81 0.85
CA ALA A 134 -25.22 18.79 0.87
C ALA A 134 -25.69 20.15 0.33
N PHE A 135 -25.92 21.11 1.24
CA PHE A 135 -25.96 22.55 0.97
C PHE A 135 -24.87 23.24 1.81
N PRO A 136 -24.34 24.42 1.43
CA PRO A 136 -24.04 25.00 0.11
C PRO A 136 -22.51 25.25 -0.06
N PRO A 137 -22.05 25.77 -1.21
CA PRO A 137 -20.65 26.18 -1.39
C PRO A 137 -20.32 27.36 -0.48
N VAL A 138 -19.22 27.27 0.27
CA VAL A 138 -18.71 28.37 1.07
C VAL A 138 -17.87 29.27 0.17
N ASP A 139 -18.49 30.38 -0.24
CA ASP A 139 -17.84 31.48 -0.92
C ASP A 139 -16.98 32.32 0.06
N ALA A 140 -16.00 33.02 -0.49
CA ALA A 140 -14.95 33.73 0.21
C ALA A 140 -15.45 34.79 1.21
N GLY A 141 -14.85 34.85 2.41
CA GLY A 141 -15.09 35.94 3.37
C GLY A 141 -14.34 35.85 4.70
N SER A 142 -13.12 36.39 4.72
CA SER A 142 -12.46 37.08 5.86
C SER A 142 -12.70 36.58 7.29
N ALA A 143 -11.71 35.89 7.86
CA ALA A 143 -11.45 35.93 9.30
C ALA A 143 -9.93 35.95 9.56
N THR A 144 -9.48 37.15 9.91
CA THR A 144 -8.14 37.55 10.35
C THR A 144 -7.59 36.64 11.45
N ARG A 145 -6.38 36.10 11.27
CA ARG A 145 -5.53 35.60 12.37
C ARG A 145 -4.13 36.21 12.23
N PRO A 146 -3.47 36.60 13.34
CA PRO A 146 -2.37 37.55 13.31
C PRO A 146 -1.10 36.91 12.76
N ALA A 147 -0.43 37.66 11.88
CA ALA A 147 0.86 37.34 11.31
C ALA A 147 1.94 37.28 12.40
N ARG A 148 2.40 36.08 12.74
CA ARG A 148 3.69 35.89 13.38
C ARG A 148 4.74 35.96 12.28
N ARG A 149 5.46 37.08 12.22
CA ARG A 149 6.60 37.27 11.32
C ARG A 149 7.69 36.24 11.67
N SER A 150 7.94 35.30 10.79
CA SER A 150 9.25 34.64 10.68
C SER A 150 9.97 35.22 9.48
N SER A 151 11.11 35.83 9.74
CA SER A 151 12.07 36.36 8.76
C SER A 151 12.50 35.28 7.75
N PRO A 152 12.80 35.65 6.49
CA PRO A 152 13.36 34.71 5.53
C PRO A 152 14.80 34.33 5.92
N PRO A 153 15.23 33.07 5.72
CA PRO A 153 16.62 32.69 5.90
C PRO A 153 17.49 33.27 4.79
N PRO A 154 18.79 33.51 5.06
CA PRO A 154 19.69 34.20 4.14
C PRO A 154 19.94 33.37 2.88
N GLU A 155 19.67 34.03 1.75
CA GLU A 155 20.07 33.67 0.39
C GLU A 155 21.59 33.83 0.26
N ASN A 156 22.35 32.77 0.54
CA ASN A 156 23.67 32.49 -0.03
C ASN A 156 24.25 31.19 0.54
N ALA A 157 23.92 30.06 -0.09
CA ALA A 157 24.74 28.86 -0.08
C ALA A 157 24.81 28.34 -1.52
N PRO A 158 25.99 27.93 -2.02
CA PRO A 158 26.14 27.51 -3.40
C PRO A 158 25.31 26.25 -3.62
N ARG A 159 24.16 26.38 -4.30
CA ARG A 159 23.47 25.23 -4.88
C ARG A 159 24.42 24.63 -5.89
N ARG A 160 25.19 23.62 -5.48
CA ARG A 160 25.85 22.69 -6.39
C ARG A 160 24.76 22.21 -7.34
N ARG A 161 24.84 22.65 -8.59
CA ARG A 161 24.11 22.05 -9.70
C ARG A 161 24.57 20.60 -9.74
N LEU A 162 23.78 19.73 -9.10
CA LEU A 162 23.85 18.31 -9.39
C LEU A 162 23.47 18.19 -10.86
N GLN A 163 24.43 17.69 -11.62
CA GLN A 163 24.38 17.47 -13.05
C GLN A 163 23.11 16.69 -13.40
N ASP A 164 22.54 17.01 -14.57
CA ASP A 164 21.39 16.33 -15.17
C ASP A 164 21.39 14.83 -14.88
N MET A 165 20.54 14.43 -13.96
CA MET A 165 19.98 13.09 -13.94
C MET A 165 18.51 13.27 -14.26
N ASP A 166 18.04 12.64 -15.35
CA ASP A 166 16.63 12.49 -15.67
C ASP A 166 15.95 11.69 -14.55
N THR A 167 15.67 12.38 -13.45
CA THR A 167 15.06 11.79 -12.25
C THR A 167 13.57 12.08 -12.30
N ILE A 168 12.80 11.01 -12.44
CA ILE A 168 11.34 11.08 -12.44
C ILE A 168 10.86 10.82 -11.02
N ALA A 169 10.14 11.79 -10.45
CA ALA A 169 9.46 11.60 -9.17
C ALA A 169 8.26 10.66 -9.37
N VAL A 170 8.32 9.48 -8.77
CA VAL A 170 7.24 8.49 -8.83
C VAL A 170 6.59 8.39 -7.44
N PRO A 171 5.25 8.48 -7.33
CA PRO A 171 4.56 8.22 -6.08
C PRO A 171 4.89 6.83 -5.54
N VAL A 172 5.10 6.73 -4.23
CA VAL A 172 5.47 5.49 -3.53
C VAL A 172 4.48 4.36 -3.82
N SER A 173 3.19 4.69 -3.84
CA SER A 173 2.10 3.76 -4.14
C SER A 173 2.25 3.08 -5.51
N ARG A 174 2.82 3.77 -6.51
CA ARG A 174 3.07 3.16 -7.83
C ARG A 174 4.20 2.14 -7.80
N LEU A 175 5.22 2.35 -6.95
CA LEU A 175 6.28 1.36 -6.74
C LEU A 175 5.71 0.12 -6.03
N ASP A 176 4.84 0.33 -5.04
CA ASP A 176 4.20 -0.78 -4.32
C ASP A 176 3.28 -1.59 -5.24
N ASP A 177 2.51 -0.93 -6.11
CA ASP A 177 1.72 -1.60 -7.15
C ASP A 177 2.60 -2.41 -8.11
N LEU A 178 3.77 -1.88 -8.49
CA LEU A 178 4.72 -2.58 -9.36
C LEU A 178 5.29 -3.83 -8.68
N VAL A 179 5.68 -3.74 -7.40
CA VAL A 179 6.12 -4.91 -6.60
C VAL A 179 5.01 -5.97 -6.55
N ARG A 180 3.76 -5.55 -6.30
CA ARG A 180 2.62 -6.45 -6.25
C ARG A 180 2.40 -7.17 -7.57
N LEU A 181 2.35 -6.43 -8.68
CA LEU A 181 2.13 -6.99 -10.02
C LEU A 181 3.25 -7.95 -10.43
N VAL A 182 4.51 -7.60 -10.14
CA VAL A 182 5.65 -8.49 -10.42
C VAL A 182 5.57 -9.75 -9.56
N GLY A 183 5.18 -9.63 -8.29
CA GLY A 183 4.95 -10.78 -7.41
C GLY A 183 3.82 -11.69 -7.88
N GLU A 184 2.69 -11.13 -8.31
CA GLU A 184 1.57 -11.87 -8.90
C GLU A 184 1.98 -12.57 -10.19
N SER A 185 2.78 -11.91 -11.03
CA SER A 185 3.33 -12.47 -12.27
C SER A 185 4.30 -13.62 -12.01
N ALA A 186 5.20 -13.47 -11.03
CA ALA A 186 6.11 -14.52 -10.61
C ALA A 186 5.35 -15.75 -10.05
N ALA A 187 4.31 -15.51 -9.25
CA ALA A 187 3.47 -16.58 -8.73
C ALA A 187 2.67 -17.29 -9.85
N ALA A 188 2.12 -16.53 -10.81
CA ALA A 188 1.45 -17.09 -11.98
C ALA A 188 2.39 -17.95 -12.81
N HIS A 189 3.62 -17.48 -13.02
CA HIS A 189 4.66 -18.23 -13.72
C HIS A 189 5.00 -19.55 -13.01
N LEU A 190 5.20 -19.56 -11.70
CA LEU A 190 5.43 -20.81 -10.95
C LEU A 190 4.25 -21.79 -11.06
N ARG A 191 3.00 -21.29 -11.13
CA ARG A 191 1.82 -22.13 -11.39
C ARG A 191 1.86 -22.74 -12.79
N VAL A 192 2.30 -22.00 -13.81
CA VAL A 192 2.51 -22.55 -15.17
C VAL A 192 3.52 -23.68 -15.13
N GLY A 193 4.63 -23.52 -14.42
CA GLY A 193 5.61 -24.60 -14.26
C GLY A 193 5.03 -25.83 -13.60
N ARG A 194 4.22 -25.64 -12.55
CA ARG A 194 3.52 -26.76 -11.90
C ARG A 194 2.55 -27.46 -12.85
N VAL A 195 1.84 -26.72 -13.72
CA VAL A 195 0.96 -27.33 -14.72
C VAL A 195 1.75 -28.13 -15.76
N LEU A 196 2.89 -27.61 -16.23
CA LEU A 196 3.78 -28.35 -17.13
C LEU A 196 4.24 -29.67 -16.50
N ALA A 197 4.66 -29.63 -15.23
CA ALA A 197 5.11 -30.81 -14.49
C ALA A 197 3.96 -31.80 -14.21
N ASP A 198 2.89 -31.34 -13.56
CA ASP A 198 1.87 -32.23 -12.99
C ASP A 198 0.86 -32.72 -14.02
N ARG A 199 0.53 -31.91 -15.04
CA ARG A 199 -0.52 -32.24 -16.02
C ARG A 199 0.03 -32.71 -17.36
N LEU A 200 1.21 -32.24 -17.76
CA LEU A 200 1.81 -32.59 -19.06
C LEU A 200 2.99 -33.55 -18.93
N ASP A 201 3.42 -33.88 -17.70
CA ASP A 201 4.62 -34.71 -17.42
C ASP A 201 5.88 -34.13 -18.09
N VAL A 202 5.94 -32.80 -18.21
CA VAL A 202 7.07 -32.08 -18.80
C VAL A 202 7.81 -31.35 -17.68
N ASP A 203 9.10 -31.66 -17.51
CA ASP A 203 9.97 -30.89 -16.62
C ASP A 203 10.04 -29.43 -17.11
N PRO A 204 9.56 -28.45 -16.33
CA PRO A 204 9.60 -27.03 -16.72
C PRO A 204 11.01 -26.53 -17.00
N GLY A 205 12.03 -27.15 -16.39
CA GLY A 205 13.45 -26.83 -16.64
C GLY A 205 13.90 -27.17 -18.06
N THR A 206 13.19 -28.04 -18.77
CA THR A 206 13.48 -28.42 -20.15
C THR A 206 12.79 -27.54 -21.19
N VAL A 207 11.82 -26.71 -20.78
CA VAL A 207 11.08 -25.81 -21.67
C VAL A 207 11.80 -24.46 -21.74
N ALA A 208 12.41 -24.18 -22.90
CA ALA A 208 13.23 -22.98 -23.09
C ALA A 208 12.45 -21.68 -22.83
N GLU A 209 11.19 -21.62 -23.28
CA GLU A 209 10.30 -20.47 -23.10
C GLU A 209 9.97 -20.23 -21.62
N TYR A 210 9.79 -21.31 -20.86
CA TYR A 210 9.53 -21.24 -19.42
C TYR A 210 10.78 -20.76 -18.67
N HIS A 211 11.95 -21.25 -19.04
CA HIS A 211 13.22 -20.80 -18.47
C HIS A 211 13.47 -19.31 -18.76
N GLU A 212 13.25 -18.86 -19.99
CA GLU A 212 13.42 -17.45 -20.36
C GLU A 212 12.44 -16.55 -19.61
N LEU A 213 11.18 -16.96 -19.48
CA LEU A 213 10.19 -16.24 -18.68
C LEU A 213 10.60 -16.17 -17.19
N SER A 214 11.11 -17.27 -16.63
CA SER A 214 11.65 -17.30 -15.25
C SER A 214 12.76 -16.26 -15.07
N ARG A 215 13.71 -16.22 -16.03
CA ARG A 215 14.86 -15.32 -16.00
C ARG A 215 14.43 -13.85 -16.06
N VAL A 216 13.54 -13.52 -17.01
CA VAL A 216 13.02 -12.15 -17.18
C VAL A 216 12.22 -11.70 -15.95
N LEU A 217 11.40 -12.57 -15.36
CA LEU A 217 10.64 -12.24 -14.15
C LEU A 217 11.55 -12.02 -12.93
N ASN A 218 12.58 -12.85 -12.75
CA ASN A 218 13.56 -12.64 -11.68
C ASN A 218 14.32 -11.32 -11.85
N GLU A 219 14.75 -11.01 -13.08
CA GLU A 219 15.43 -9.76 -13.39
C GLU A 219 14.51 -8.54 -13.17
N LEU A 220 13.22 -8.66 -13.54
CA LEU A 220 12.23 -7.63 -13.29
C LEU A 220 11.97 -7.44 -11.79
N GLN A 221 11.87 -8.51 -11.03
CA GLN A 221 11.71 -8.47 -9.58
C GLN A 221 12.90 -7.80 -8.90
N GLU A 222 14.12 -8.15 -9.28
CA GLU A 222 15.33 -7.54 -8.72
C GLU A 222 15.41 -6.03 -9.02
N ARG A 223 15.15 -5.62 -10.27
CA ARG A 223 15.12 -4.21 -10.66
C ARG A 223 14.03 -3.42 -9.93
N THR A 224 12.88 -4.06 -9.73
CA THR A 224 11.75 -3.48 -8.97
C THR A 224 12.11 -3.27 -7.50
N MET A 225 12.72 -4.29 -6.86
CA MET A 225 13.16 -4.19 -5.48
C MET A 225 14.23 -3.11 -5.31
N ARG A 226 15.20 -3.03 -6.23
CA ARG A 226 16.21 -1.97 -6.24
C ARG A 226 15.61 -0.57 -6.34
N ALA A 227 14.56 -0.38 -7.15
CA ALA A 227 13.90 0.91 -7.29
C ALA A 227 13.22 1.40 -5.99
N ARG A 228 12.90 0.49 -5.05
CA ARG A 228 12.29 0.80 -3.75
C ARG A 228 13.30 1.01 -2.63
N MET A 229 14.58 0.77 -2.89
CA MET A 229 15.61 0.91 -1.87
C MET A 229 15.74 2.37 -1.42
N VAL A 230 15.78 2.56 -0.11
CA VAL A 230 15.95 3.86 0.53
C VAL A 230 17.12 3.79 1.52
N PRO A 231 17.88 4.88 1.70
CA PRO A 231 18.94 4.91 2.70
C PRO A 231 18.38 4.71 4.11
N VAL A 232 19.05 3.90 4.93
CA VAL A 232 18.73 3.72 6.37
C VAL A 232 18.77 5.06 7.12
N ALA A 233 19.49 6.06 6.62
CA ALA A 233 19.51 7.42 7.16
C ALA A 233 18.11 8.03 7.30
N THR A 234 17.13 7.61 6.48
CA THR A 234 15.76 8.12 6.53
C THR A 234 15.06 7.89 7.87
N ILE A 235 15.40 6.84 8.63
CA ILE A 235 14.86 6.62 9.98
C ILE A 235 15.70 7.23 11.10
N THR A 236 16.92 7.67 10.80
CA THR A 236 17.87 8.17 11.80
C THR A 236 17.33 9.39 12.54
N ASP A 237 16.63 10.29 11.83
CA ASP A 237 16.02 11.47 12.45
C ASP A 237 14.96 11.11 13.51
N GLN A 238 14.17 10.07 13.25
CA GLN A 238 13.16 9.59 14.19
C GLN A 238 13.80 9.00 15.45
N LEU A 239 14.85 8.20 15.28
CA LEU A 239 15.60 7.63 16.41
C LEU A 239 16.33 8.72 17.20
N HIS A 240 16.90 9.71 16.54
CA HIS A 240 17.58 10.82 17.20
C HIS A 240 16.60 11.65 18.04
N ARG A 241 15.41 11.96 17.51
CA ARG A 241 14.33 12.60 18.27
C ARG A 241 13.93 11.77 19.48
N ALA A 242 13.73 10.46 19.31
CA ALA A 242 13.36 9.57 20.41
C ALA A 242 14.43 9.56 21.53
N VAL A 243 15.71 9.53 21.20
CA VAL A 243 16.80 9.62 22.20
C VAL A 243 16.76 10.96 22.94
N GLN A 244 16.58 12.08 22.23
CA GLN A 244 16.49 13.40 22.87
C GLN A 244 15.30 13.51 23.82
N ASP A 245 14.14 13.00 23.41
CA ASP A 245 12.92 13.04 24.23
C ASP A 245 13.05 12.15 25.47
N LEU A 246 13.55 10.92 25.31
CA LEU A 246 13.82 10.00 26.42
C LEU A 246 14.91 10.52 27.37
N SER A 247 15.93 11.19 26.81
CA SER A 247 17.01 11.80 27.59
C SER A 247 16.48 12.86 28.55
N ARG A 248 15.53 13.68 28.08
CA ARG A 248 14.84 14.67 28.92
C ARG A 248 13.90 14.04 29.94
N SER A 249 13.13 13.02 29.56
CA SER A 249 12.13 12.42 30.45
C SER A 249 12.74 11.59 31.58
N LEU A 250 13.89 10.95 31.32
CA LEU A 250 14.56 10.07 32.27
C LEU A 250 15.72 10.75 33.01
N GLU A 251 16.01 12.02 32.69
CA GLU A 251 17.15 12.78 33.21
C GLU A 251 18.50 12.06 32.99
N LYS A 252 18.61 11.31 31.89
CA LYS A 252 19.82 10.58 31.47
C LYS A 252 20.39 11.22 30.22
N HIS A 253 21.68 11.53 30.19
CA HIS A 253 22.31 12.14 29.01
C HIS A 253 22.81 11.07 28.03
N ALA A 254 22.29 11.09 26.80
CA ALA A 254 22.70 10.14 25.77
C ALA A 254 22.66 10.74 24.36
N VAL A 255 23.56 10.26 23.51
CA VAL A 255 23.68 10.61 22.09
C VAL A 255 23.55 9.36 21.22
N LEU A 256 22.86 9.48 20.08
CA LEU A 256 22.79 8.45 19.04
C LEU A 256 23.87 8.66 17.98
N GLU A 257 24.72 7.65 17.78
CA GLU A 257 25.69 7.57 16.70
C GLU A 257 25.23 6.52 15.67
N VAL A 258 25.00 6.93 14.42
CA VAL A 258 24.63 6.02 13.33
C VAL A 258 25.80 5.85 12.36
N ARG A 259 26.18 4.60 12.10
CA ARG A 259 27.19 4.25 11.08
C ARG A 259 26.56 3.46 9.96
N GLY A 260 26.94 3.79 8.71
CA GLY A 260 26.41 3.16 7.50
C GLY A 260 24.97 3.57 7.18
N GLY A 261 24.56 4.80 7.51
CA GLY A 261 23.21 5.31 7.20
C GLY A 261 22.94 5.43 5.69
N ASP A 262 23.99 5.49 4.87
CA ASP A 262 23.94 5.41 3.41
C ASP A 262 23.64 4.01 2.89
N THR A 263 23.66 2.98 3.74
CA THR A 263 23.24 1.63 3.36
C THR A 263 21.80 1.66 2.89
N GLU A 264 21.57 1.12 1.70
CA GLU A 264 20.26 1.01 1.07
C GLU A 264 19.51 -0.22 1.63
N LEU A 265 18.26 0.00 2.03
CA LEU A 265 17.35 -1.05 2.48
C LEU A 265 15.98 -0.86 1.84
N ASP A 266 15.27 -1.96 1.68
CA ASP A 266 13.89 -1.94 1.25
C ASP A 266 13.03 -1.04 2.15
N ARG A 267 12.27 -0.11 1.56
CA ARG A 267 11.42 0.82 2.32
C ARG A 267 10.43 0.11 3.24
N GLY A 268 9.80 -0.98 2.78
CA GLY A 268 8.84 -1.74 3.58
C GLY A 268 9.52 -2.41 4.78
N MET A 269 10.69 -3.01 4.56
CA MET A 269 11.50 -3.56 5.64
C MET A 269 11.95 -2.46 6.62
N LEU A 270 12.36 -1.29 6.12
CA LEU A 270 12.78 -0.18 6.98
C LEU A 270 11.64 0.33 7.86
N GLN A 271 10.42 0.42 7.31
CA GLN A 271 9.22 0.79 8.07
C GLN A 271 8.88 -0.26 9.14
N GLN A 272 9.01 -1.55 8.82
CA GLN A 272 8.79 -2.63 9.79
C GLN A 272 9.85 -2.66 10.90
N LEU A 273 11.09 -2.27 10.58
CA LEU A 273 12.17 -2.16 11.57
C LEU A 273 12.05 -0.92 12.46
N ALA A 274 11.20 0.05 12.11
CA ALA A 274 11.10 1.30 12.83
C ALA A 274 10.75 1.14 14.31
N ASP A 275 9.63 0.47 14.59
CA ASP A 275 9.16 0.27 15.96
C ASP A 275 10.08 -0.65 16.76
N PRO A 276 10.60 -1.78 16.22
CA PRO A 276 11.62 -2.57 16.88
C PRO A 276 12.88 -1.76 17.25
N LEU A 277 13.39 -0.92 16.35
CA LEU A 277 14.57 -0.08 16.63
C LEU A 277 14.28 0.96 17.71
N LEU A 278 13.10 1.59 17.69
CA LEU A 278 12.67 2.49 18.75
C LEU A 278 12.55 1.77 20.10
N HIS A 279 12.04 0.54 20.10
CA HIS A 279 11.96 -0.27 21.30
C HIS A 279 13.34 -0.61 21.85
N LEU A 280 14.31 -0.97 21.00
CA LEU A 280 15.70 -1.20 21.40
C LEU A 280 16.34 0.06 21.98
N VAL A 281 16.11 1.23 21.37
CA VAL A 281 16.56 2.52 21.89
C VAL A 281 15.95 2.80 23.26
N ARG A 282 14.64 2.57 23.43
CA ARG A 282 13.97 2.74 24.73
C ARG A 282 14.56 1.82 25.79
N ASN A 283 14.75 0.53 25.48
CA ASN A 283 15.37 -0.41 26.42
C ASN A 283 16.79 0.00 26.81
N ALA A 284 17.57 0.53 25.86
CA ALA A 284 18.90 1.07 26.14
C ALA A 284 18.83 2.28 27.08
N MET A 285 17.86 3.17 26.91
CA MET A 285 17.67 4.35 27.78
C MET A 285 17.13 3.99 29.17
N ASP A 286 16.11 3.12 29.25
CA ASP A 286 15.44 2.75 30.50
C ASP A 286 16.36 1.91 31.40
N HIS A 287 16.99 0.88 30.82
CA HIS A 287 17.71 -0.14 31.57
C HIS A 287 19.20 -0.23 31.26
N GLY A 288 19.63 0.25 30.09
CA GLY A 288 21.04 0.14 29.65
C GLY A 288 21.95 1.28 30.12
N ILE A 289 21.40 2.48 30.30
CA ILE A 289 22.16 3.69 30.65
C ILE A 289 21.86 4.09 32.09
N GLU A 290 22.93 4.24 32.88
CA GLU A 290 22.84 4.73 34.26
C GLU A 290 22.69 6.27 34.31
N PRO A 291 22.15 6.85 35.39
CA PRO A 291 22.11 8.30 35.58
C PRO A 291 23.50 8.94 35.59
N PRO A 292 23.64 10.24 35.26
CA PRO A 292 24.94 10.92 35.17
C PRO A 292 25.79 10.82 36.44
N GLU A 293 25.16 10.84 37.61
CA GLU A 293 25.84 10.75 38.92
C GLU A 293 26.49 9.37 39.12
N GLU A 294 25.77 8.29 38.80
CA GLU A 294 26.28 6.91 38.90
C GLU A 294 27.39 6.67 37.87
N ARG A 295 27.26 7.24 36.67
CA ARG A 295 28.31 7.19 35.63
C ARG A 295 29.59 7.88 36.07
N ALA A 296 29.48 9.05 36.68
CA ALA A 296 30.63 9.77 37.24
C ALA A 296 31.31 8.98 38.37
N GLY A 297 30.51 8.36 39.25
CA GLY A 297 31.00 7.46 40.30
C GLY A 297 31.75 6.23 39.77
N ALA A 298 31.36 5.74 38.60
CA ALA A 298 32.03 4.64 37.90
C ALA A 298 33.18 5.08 36.95
N GLY A 299 33.52 6.38 36.91
CA GLY A 299 34.55 6.93 36.03
C GLY A 299 34.21 6.92 34.53
N LYS A 300 32.92 6.76 34.18
CA LYS A 300 32.43 6.78 32.80
C LYS A 300 32.14 8.22 32.35
N PRO A 301 32.15 8.50 31.03
CA PRO A 301 31.72 9.79 30.51
C PRO A 301 30.27 10.10 30.94
N PRO A 302 29.97 11.37 31.27
CA PRO A 302 28.63 11.77 31.74
C PRO A 302 27.56 11.62 30.66
N GLU A 303 27.94 11.70 29.38
CA GLU A 303 27.08 11.43 28.24
C GLU A 303 27.29 9.98 27.76
N ALA A 304 26.21 9.21 27.66
CA ALA A 304 26.23 7.86 27.11
C ALA A 304 26.10 7.86 25.58
N THR A 305 26.59 6.82 24.92
CA THR A 305 26.49 6.69 23.45
C THR A 305 25.70 5.44 23.10
N ILE A 306 24.62 5.60 22.35
CA ILE A 306 23.88 4.52 21.69
C ILE A 306 24.37 4.45 20.25
N ARG A 307 24.79 3.27 19.79
CA ARG A 307 25.30 3.08 18.42
C ARG A 307 24.36 2.21 17.60
N LEU A 308 23.98 2.70 16.43
CA LEU A 308 23.30 1.93 15.40
C LEU A 308 24.27 1.70 14.23
N HIS A 309 24.51 0.45 13.88
CA HIS A 309 25.35 0.06 12.76
C HIS A 309 24.49 -0.61 11.69
N ALA A 310 24.45 -0.02 10.50
CA ALA A 310 23.87 -0.64 9.32
C ALA A 310 25.01 -1.02 8.36
N MET A 311 25.00 -2.27 7.89
CA MET A 311 25.96 -2.76 6.92
C MET A 311 25.33 -3.86 6.07
N GLN A 312 25.61 -3.86 4.77
CA GLN A 312 25.23 -4.93 3.87
C GLN A 312 26.24 -6.08 3.98
N LEU A 313 25.74 -7.30 4.26
CA LEU A 313 26.55 -8.52 4.36
C LEU A 313 26.15 -9.47 3.22
N GLY A 314 26.89 -9.47 2.11
CA GLY A 314 26.63 -10.36 0.95
C GLY A 314 26.92 -9.71 -0.41
N SER A 315 27.26 -10.51 -1.42
CA SER A 315 27.74 -10.06 -2.74
C SER A 315 26.63 -9.55 -3.66
N ARG A 316 26.99 -8.51 -4.43
CA ARG A 316 26.26 -7.91 -5.56
C ARG A 316 25.54 -8.90 -6.46
#